data_AF-A0A3M6UMU8-F1
#
_entry.id   AF-A0A3M6UMU8-F1
#
_cell.length_a   1.000
_cell.length_b   1.000
_cell.length_c   1.000
_cell.angle_alpha   90.00
_cell.angle_beta   90.00
_cell.angle_gamma   90.00
#
_symmetry.space_group_name_H-M   'P 1'
#
loop_
_entity.id
_entity.type
_entity.pdbx_description
1 polymer ?
#
loop_
_entity_poly.entity_id
_entity_poly.type
_entity_poly.pdbx_seq_one_letter_code
_entity_poly.pdbx_strand_id
1 'polypeptide(L)'
;MDCSDALGLSTNQIADDSLSATTWQPGRSDPWYGRLNNQSRRSWCATVVDDIQYFQIDLGPKLRLITAVASQGSHNYDEWVTSYKLSYSTDGGKWKVFGKGDIPEIFDANKNRGTEVKHQIDPPITAVALRFHPVTWEGNMCMRVEAFGCDGELTTSISLLLQSIKR
;
A
#
# COMPACT_ATOMS: atom_id res chain seq x y z
N MET A 1 -18.81 -1.98 -12.36
CA MET A 1 -17.60 -1.18 -12.10
C MET A 1 -16.58 -2.18 -11.59
N ASP A 2 -15.47 -2.36 -12.29
CA ASP A 2 -14.41 -3.28 -11.86
C ASP A 2 -13.71 -2.66 -10.65
N CYS A 3 -13.58 -3.38 -9.53
CA CYS A 3 -13.02 -2.84 -8.29
C CYS A 3 -11.49 -2.95 -8.33
N SER A 4 -10.87 -2.34 -9.33
CA SER A 4 -9.45 -2.50 -9.66
C SER A 4 -8.76 -1.17 -9.99
N ASP A 5 -9.44 -0.05 -9.73
CA ASP A 5 -8.94 1.31 -9.97
C ASP A 5 -7.79 1.66 -9.02
N ALA A 6 -6.82 2.46 -9.49
CA ALA A 6 -5.78 3.02 -8.63
C ALA A 6 -6.40 3.96 -7.58
N LEU A 7 -5.99 3.81 -6.32
CA LEU A 7 -6.57 4.57 -5.20
C LEU A 7 -5.99 5.96 -5.03
N GLY A 8 -4.90 6.28 -5.75
CA GLY A 8 -4.54 7.67 -6.00
C GLY A 8 -3.14 8.07 -5.56
N LEU A 9 -2.21 7.13 -5.34
CA LEU A 9 -0.83 7.48 -5.05
C LEU A 9 -0.15 8.09 -6.27
N SER A 10 -0.22 7.40 -7.41
CA SER A 10 0.40 7.82 -8.67
C SER A 10 -0.21 9.09 -9.28
N THR A 11 -1.50 9.35 -8.98
CA THR A 11 -2.25 10.50 -9.48
C THR A 11 -2.27 11.69 -8.52
N ASN A 12 -1.63 11.58 -7.36
CA ASN A 12 -1.64 12.58 -6.28
C ASN A 12 -3.03 12.91 -5.70
N GLN A 13 -4.01 12.03 -5.87
CA GLN A 13 -5.31 12.17 -5.20
C GLN A 13 -5.20 11.89 -3.69
N ILE A 14 -4.33 10.96 -3.29
CA ILE A 14 -3.91 10.83 -1.90
C ILE A 14 -2.87 11.92 -1.62
N ALA A 15 -3.10 12.77 -0.62
CA ALA A 15 -2.22 13.90 -0.28
C ALA A 15 -0.88 13.44 0.31
N ASP A 16 0.15 14.28 0.25
CA ASP A 16 1.48 13.96 0.79
C ASP A 16 1.45 13.67 2.29
N ASP A 17 0.64 14.41 3.05
CA ASP A 17 0.46 14.22 4.50
C ASP A 17 -0.25 12.90 4.87
N SER A 18 -0.79 12.18 3.88
CA SER A 18 -1.37 10.85 4.04
C SER A 18 -0.34 9.73 3.81
N LEU A 19 0.92 10.08 3.59
CA LEU A 19 2.02 9.14 3.38
C LEU A 19 3.03 9.32 4.50
N SER A 20 3.37 8.22 5.18
CA SER A 20 4.35 8.21 6.26
C SER A 20 5.24 6.96 6.19
N ALA A 21 6.28 6.91 7.00
CA ALA A 21 7.15 5.74 7.10
C ALA A 21 7.80 5.68 8.48
N THR A 22 8.38 4.54 8.84
CA THR A 22 9.14 4.43 10.11
C THR A 22 10.35 5.35 10.11
N THR A 23 11.12 5.36 9.01
CA THR A 23 12.29 6.22 8.84
C THR A 23 12.44 6.71 7.40
N TRP A 24 13.05 7.89 7.24
CA TRP A 24 13.41 8.49 5.96
C TRP A 24 14.44 9.60 6.16
N GLN A 25 15.03 10.08 5.06
CA GLN A 25 15.89 11.26 5.05
C GLN A 25 15.10 12.46 4.51
N PRO A 26 14.82 13.49 5.32
CA PRO A 26 14.09 14.67 4.89
C PRO A 26 14.70 15.33 3.65
N GLY A 27 13.85 15.70 2.69
CA GLY A 27 14.22 16.30 1.41
C GLY A 27 14.79 15.32 0.37
N ARG A 28 15.08 14.07 0.75
CA ARG A 28 15.73 13.07 -0.13
C ARG A 28 14.86 11.86 -0.39
N SER A 29 14.31 11.26 0.66
CA SER A 29 13.54 10.02 0.61
C SER A 29 12.23 10.10 1.38
N ASP A 30 11.66 11.30 1.47
CA ASP A 30 10.36 11.53 2.11
C ASP A 30 9.28 10.57 1.61
N PRO A 31 8.31 10.20 2.47
CA PRO A 31 7.26 9.25 2.14
C PRO A 31 6.51 9.56 0.83
N TRP A 32 6.21 10.83 0.53
CA TRP A 32 5.52 11.19 -0.71
C TRP A 32 6.30 10.91 -1.99
N TYR A 33 7.61 10.69 -1.91
CA TYR A 33 8.36 10.19 -3.07
C TYR A 33 8.10 8.72 -3.36
N GLY A 34 7.51 7.97 -2.43
CA GLY A 34 7.11 6.57 -2.54
C GLY A 34 5.86 6.32 -3.40
N ARG A 35 5.39 7.29 -4.18
CA ARG A 35 4.29 7.10 -5.14
C ARG A 35 4.76 6.29 -6.34
N LEU A 36 3.98 5.30 -6.78
CA LEU A 36 4.25 4.56 -8.00
C LEU A 36 4.41 5.51 -9.20
N ASN A 37 5.37 5.23 -10.08
CA ASN A 37 5.67 6.05 -11.25
C ASN A 37 5.94 7.54 -10.95
N ASN A 38 6.38 7.86 -9.73
CA ASN A 38 6.77 9.22 -9.35
C ASN A 38 7.85 9.78 -10.30
N GLN A 39 7.52 10.91 -10.96
CA GLN A 39 8.35 11.56 -11.96
C GLN A 39 9.44 12.45 -11.36
N SER A 40 9.43 12.72 -10.05
CA SER A 40 10.48 13.50 -9.39
C SER A 40 11.82 12.77 -9.33
N ARG A 41 11.89 11.55 -9.88
CA ARG A 41 13.05 10.66 -9.85
C ARG A 41 13.51 10.31 -8.42
N ARG A 42 12.59 10.35 -7.46
CA ARG A 42 12.83 9.98 -6.06
C ARG A 42 11.92 8.83 -5.67
N SER A 43 12.27 8.20 -4.56
CA SER A 43 11.52 7.11 -3.95
C SER A 43 11.55 7.30 -2.43
N TRP A 44 10.60 6.70 -1.72
CA TRP A 44 10.81 6.50 -0.30
C TRP A 44 11.90 5.45 -0.12
N CYS A 45 12.79 5.70 0.84
CA CYS A 45 13.83 4.78 1.26
C CYS A 45 14.02 4.91 2.77
N ALA A 46 14.07 3.78 3.47
CA ALA A 46 14.41 3.74 4.88
C ALA A 46 15.84 4.24 5.11
N THR A 47 16.07 4.92 6.25
CA THR A 47 17.42 5.32 6.68
C THR A 47 18.03 4.35 7.67
N VAL A 48 17.20 3.57 8.37
CA VAL A 48 17.64 2.49 9.25
C VAL A 48 17.37 1.15 8.57
N VAL A 49 18.34 0.25 8.67
CA VAL A 49 18.27 -1.10 8.09
C VAL A 49 17.99 -2.12 9.20
N ASP A 50 16.71 -2.40 9.41
CA ASP A 50 16.20 -3.40 10.35
C ASP A 50 14.87 -4.00 9.85
N ASP A 51 14.28 -4.91 10.63
CA ASP A 51 13.06 -5.66 10.29
C ASP A 51 11.74 -4.99 10.75
N ILE A 52 11.81 -3.74 11.23
CA ILE A 52 10.64 -2.98 11.72
C ILE A 52 10.24 -1.81 10.83
N GLN A 53 10.94 -1.62 9.70
CA GLN A 53 10.62 -0.55 8.75
C GLN A 53 9.29 -0.80 8.05
N TYR A 54 8.52 0.26 7.84
CA TYR A 54 7.36 0.24 6.96
C TYR A 54 7.17 1.57 6.22
N PHE A 55 6.50 1.48 5.07
CA PHE A 55 5.87 2.59 4.37
C PHE A 55 4.36 2.52 4.57
N GLN A 56 3.74 3.60 5.03
CA GLN A 56 2.31 3.67 5.32
C GLN A 56 1.58 4.58 4.35
N ILE A 57 0.39 4.13 3.96
CA ILE A 57 -0.58 4.87 3.17
C ILE A 57 -1.85 5.01 3.99
N ASP A 58 -2.28 6.24 4.23
CA ASP A 58 -3.60 6.56 4.76
C ASP A 58 -4.54 6.82 3.58
N LEU A 59 -5.57 5.98 3.43
CA LEU A 59 -6.51 5.99 2.29
C LEU A 59 -7.69 6.96 2.49
N GLY A 60 -7.68 7.69 3.60
CA GLY A 60 -8.72 8.62 4.01
C GLY A 60 -9.71 8.03 5.02
N PRO A 61 -10.76 8.80 5.40
CA PRO A 61 -11.66 8.44 6.49
C PRO A 61 -12.68 7.36 6.12
N LYS A 62 -12.83 7.04 4.83
CA LYS A 62 -13.77 6.02 4.35
C LYS A 62 -13.05 4.70 4.14
N LEU A 63 -13.71 3.61 4.53
CA LEU A 63 -13.27 2.26 4.21
C LEU A 63 -13.23 2.05 2.70
N ARG A 64 -12.08 1.60 2.20
CA ARG A 64 -11.87 1.21 0.80
C ARG A 64 -11.69 -0.31 0.73
N LEU A 65 -12.25 -0.93 -0.30
CA LEU A 65 -11.97 -2.32 -0.62
C LEU A 65 -10.67 -2.36 -1.43
N ILE A 66 -9.64 -3.04 -0.93
CA ILE A 66 -8.33 -3.18 -1.56
C ILE A 66 -8.24 -4.56 -2.21
N THR A 67 -8.00 -4.57 -3.51
CA THR A 67 -8.02 -5.78 -4.35
C THR A 67 -6.65 -6.10 -4.95
N ALA A 68 -5.75 -5.11 -5.01
CA ALA A 68 -4.37 -5.33 -5.42
C ALA A 68 -3.44 -4.24 -4.86
N VAL A 69 -2.15 -4.52 -4.89
CA VAL A 69 -1.09 -3.54 -4.63
C VAL A 69 -0.03 -3.66 -5.72
N ALA A 70 0.68 -2.58 -6.01
CA ALA A 70 1.87 -2.61 -6.86
C ALA A 70 3.07 -1.96 -6.19
N SER A 71 4.26 -2.40 -6.61
CA SER A 71 5.54 -1.95 -6.10
C SER A 71 6.55 -1.72 -7.22
N GLN A 72 7.44 -0.77 -6.99
CA GLN A 72 8.61 -0.41 -7.79
C GLN A 72 9.78 -0.13 -6.84
N GLY A 73 11.01 -0.30 -7.34
CA GLY A 73 12.23 0.09 -6.61
C GLY A 73 12.56 1.59 -6.67
N SER A 74 13.79 1.92 -6.30
CA SER A 74 14.35 3.28 -6.42
C SER A 74 14.37 3.77 -7.87
N HIS A 75 14.03 5.02 -8.13
CA HIS A 75 14.09 5.53 -9.50
C HIS A 75 15.54 5.68 -10.01
N ASN A 76 16.46 6.15 -9.15
CA ASN A 76 17.80 6.57 -9.57
C ASN A 76 18.93 5.63 -9.18
N TYR A 77 18.68 4.72 -8.25
CA TYR A 77 19.71 3.84 -7.68
C TYR A 77 19.30 2.38 -7.84
N ASP A 78 20.29 1.49 -7.88
CA ASP A 78 20.06 0.05 -7.86
C ASP A 78 19.76 -0.42 -6.43
N GLU A 79 18.62 0.08 -5.92
CA GLU A 79 18.11 -0.18 -4.58
C GLU A 79 16.62 -0.52 -4.69
N TRP A 80 16.19 -1.66 -4.16
CA TRP A 80 14.79 -2.07 -4.18
C TRP A 80 14.48 -3.13 -3.14
N VAL A 81 13.23 -3.14 -2.69
CA VAL A 81 12.68 -4.23 -1.89
C VAL A 81 12.40 -5.43 -2.81
N THR A 82 12.91 -6.61 -2.42
CA THR A 82 12.75 -7.88 -3.15
C THR A 82 11.62 -8.73 -2.59
N SER A 83 11.23 -8.55 -1.33
CA SER A 83 9.99 -9.08 -0.78
C SER A 83 9.44 -8.21 0.34
N TYR A 84 8.12 -8.21 0.52
CA TYR A 84 7.46 -7.49 1.62
C TYR A 84 6.25 -8.26 2.15
N LYS A 85 5.81 -7.90 3.36
CA LYS A 85 4.50 -8.28 3.90
C LYS A 85 3.62 -7.04 4.07
N LEU A 86 2.31 -7.24 4.18
CA LEU A 86 1.35 -6.15 4.39
C LEU A 86 0.73 -6.20 5.78
N SER A 87 0.47 -5.03 6.35
CA SER A 87 -0.52 -4.90 7.42
C SER A 87 -1.54 -3.82 7.09
N TYR A 88 -2.76 -3.97 7.55
CA TYR A 88 -3.85 -3.04 7.26
C TYR A 88 -4.62 -2.69 8.53
N SER A 89 -5.29 -1.54 8.50
CA SER A 89 -6.14 -1.08 9.58
C SER A 89 -7.50 -0.64 9.06
N THR A 90 -8.55 -0.92 9.83
CA THR A 90 -9.93 -0.44 9.57
C THR A 90 -10.30 0.78 10.42
N ASP A 91 -9.48 1.13 11.41
CA ASP A 91 -9.73 2.21 12.38
C ASP A 91 -8.55 3.19 12.54
N GLY A 92 -7.44 2.95 11.85
CA GLY A 92 -6.21 3.74 11.95
C GLY A 92 -5.34 3.44 13.18
N GLY A 93 -5.82 2.63 14.12
CA GLY A 93 -5.13 2.34 15.38
C GLY A 93 -4.65 0.89 15.50
N LYS A 94 -5.55 -0.06 15.23
CA LYS A 94 -5.25 -1.50 15.31
C LYS A 94 -4.84 -2.02 13.94
N TRP A 95 -3.75 -2.77 13.91
CA TRP A 95 -3.17 -3.31 12.69
C TRP A 95 -3.31 -4.83 12.63
N LYS A 96 -3.74 -5.34 11.49
CA LYS A 96 -3.81 -6.77 11.17
C LYS A 96 -2.80 -7.07 10.07
N VAL A 97 -2.05 -8.15 10.23
CA VAL A 97 -1.15 -8.63 9.17
C VAL A 97 -1.98 -9.38 8.12
N PHE A 98 -1.71 -9.12 6.84
CA PHE A 98 -2.33 -9.88 5.76
C PHE A 98 -1.66 -11.25 5.65
N GLY A 99 -2.47 -12.31 5.59
CA GLY A 99 -2.01 -13.69 5.60
C GLY A 99 -3.06 -14.64 6.17
N LYS A 100 -2.65 -15.87 6.49
CA LYS A 100 -3.52 -16.93 6.97
C LYS A 100 -3.32 -17.17 8.46
N GLY A 101 -4.24 -16.65 9.27
CA GLY A 101 -4.11 -16.70 10.74
C GLY A 101 -2.90 -15.90 11.19
N ASP A 102 -1.98 -16.55 11.91
CA ASP A 102 -0.74 -15.92 12.41
C ASP A 102 0.43 -15.97 11.41
N ILE A 103 0.22 -16.53 10.21
CA ILE A 103 1.25 -16.67 9.18
C ILE A 103 1.11 -15.51 8.18
N PRO A 104 2.06 -14.56 8.10
CA PRO A 104 2.04 -13.48 7.12
C PRO A 104 2.18 -14.01 5.69
N GLU A 105 1.43 -13.42 4.76
CA GLU A 105 1.71 -13.59 3.33
C GLU A 105 2.96 -12.78 2.96
N ILE A 106 3.88 -13.41 2.23
CA ILE A 106 5.10 -12.76 1.72
C ILE A 106 4.93 -12.55 0.21
N PHE A 107 4.99 -11.30 -0.22
CA PHE A 107 4.90 -10.94 -1.62
C PHE A 107 6.29 -10.83 -2.25
N ASP A 108 6.54 -11.57 -3.33
CA ASP A 108 7.74 -11.43 -4.16
C ASP A 108 7.69 -10.12 -4.93
N ALA A 109 8.51 -9.15 -4.53
CA ALA A 109 8.45 -7.78 -5.04
C ALA A 109 9.40 -7.60 -6.25
N ASN A 110 10.20 -6.54 -6.24
CA ASN A 110 10.97 -6.14 -7.40
C ASN A 110 12.27 -6.94 -7.56
N LYS A 111 12.68 -7.16 -8.81
CA LYS A 111 13.99 -7.74 -9.18
C LYS A 111 14.96 -6.71 -9.77
N ASN A 112 14.50 -5.47 -9.89
CA ASN A 112 15.24 -4.33 -10.41
C ASN A 112 14.57 -3.04 -9.91
N ARG A 113 15.20 -1.90 -10.22
CA ARG A 113 14.78 -0.59 -9.73
C ARG A 113 13.49 -0.02 -10.36
N GLY A 114 13.11 -0.48 -11.56
CA GLY A 114 12.15 0.22 -12.42
C GLY A 114 10.84 -0.52 -12.75
N THR A 115 10.87 -1.85 -12.87
CA THR A 115 9.70 -2.65 -13.28
C THR A 115 8.65 -2.66 -12.18
N GLU A 116 7.41 -2.35 -12.53
CA GLU A 116 6.25 -2.51 -11.66
C GLU A 116 5.94 -3.99 -11.44
N VAL A 117 5.74 -4.37 -10.18
CA VAL A 117 5.27 -5.69 -9.79
C VAL A 117 3.96 -5.53 -9.04
N LYS A 118 2.89 -6.12 -9.59
CA LYS A 118 1.53 -6.04 -9.06
C LYS A 118 1.09 -7.39 -8.51
N HIS A 119 0.50 -7.37 -7.32
CA HIS A 119 -0.06 -8.54 -6.64
C HIS A 119 -1.53 -8.33 -6.33
N GLN A 120 -2.33 -9.36 -6.58
CA GLN A 120 -3.71 -9.39 -6.12
C GLN A 120 -3.75 -9.65 -4.62
N ILE A 121 -4.72 -9.03 -3.94
CA ILE A 121 -5.04 -9.28 -2.54
C ILE A 121 -6.24 -10.21 -2.52
N ASP A 122 -6.00 -11.48 -2.21
CA ASP A 122 -7.04 -12.51 -2.13
C ASP A 122 -6.99 -13.22 -0.76
N PRO A 123 -8.05 -13.12 0.07
CA PRO A 123 -9.27 -12.35 -0.17
C PRO A 123 -9.02 -10.83 -0.11
N PRO A 124 -9.79 -10.01 -0.86
CA PRO A 124 -9.73 -8.56 -0.76
C PRO A 124 -9.94 -8.08 0.68
N ILE A 125 -9.26 -7.00 1.06
CA ILE A 125 -9.32 -6.44 2.41
C ILE A 125 -10.03 -5.10 2.41
N THR A 126 -10.80 -4.81 3.46
CA THR A 126 -11.33 -3.47 3.68
C THR A 126 -10.41 -2.72 4.64
N ALA A 127 -9.97 -1.52 4.27
CA ALA A 127 -9.02 -0.76 5.06
C ALA A 127 -9.20 0.76 4.92
N VAL A 128 -8.76 1.50 5.95
CA VAL A 128 -8.51 2.95 5.90
C VAL A 128 -7.02 3.27 5.82
N ALA A 129 -6.15 2.30 6.12
CA ALA A 129 -4.70 2.45 6.00
C ALA A 129 -4.01 1.12 5.69
N LEU A 130 -2.88 1.20 5.00
CA LEU A 130 -2.05 0.06 4.59
C LEU A 130 -0.59 0.34 4.93
N ARG A 131 0.14 -0.68 5.37
CA ARG A 131 1.60 -0.65 5.58
C ARG A 131 2.27 -1.72 4.73
N PHE A 132 3.31 -1.32 4.02
CA PHE A 132 4.26 -2.20 3.33
C PHE A 132 5.47 -2.36 4.23
N HIS A 133 5.76 -3.58 4.65
CA HIS A 133 6.89 -3.91 5.52
C HIS A 133 7.93 -4.66 4.67
N PRO A 134 9.04 -4.02 4.28
CA PRO A 134 10.13 -4.72 3.61
C PRO A 134 10.60 -5.93 4.43
N VAL A 135 10.88 -7.04 3.76
CA VAL A 135 11.39 -8.28 4.37
C VAL A 135 12.79 -8.60 3.84
N THR A 136 12.97 -8.51 2.52
CA THR A 136 14.28 -8.60 1.88
C THR A 136 14.46 -7.49 0.86
N TRP A 137 15.70 -7.09 0.58
CA TRP A 137 16.02 -5.99 -0.34
C TRP A 137 17.40 -6.19 -1.00
N GLU A 138 17.60 -5.52 -2.12
CA GLU A 138 18.89 -5.32 -2.77
C GLU A 138 19.34 -3.88 -2.53
N GLY A 139 20.58 -3.67 -2.09
CA GLY A 139 21.12 -2.35 -1.78
C GLY A 139 20.49 -1.70 -0.53
N ASN A 140 19.29 -1.14 -0.67
CA ASN A 140 18.55 -0.50 0.42
C ASN A 140 17.03 -0.71 0.27
N MET A 141 16.29 -0.53 1.37
CA MET A 141 14.82 -0.62 1.40
C MET A 141 14.18 0.60 0.77
N CYS A 142 14.17 0.64 -0.56
CA CYS A 142 13.51 1.67 -1.35
C CYS A 142 12.26 1.14 -2.03
N MET A 143 11.17 1.89 -1.95
CA MET A 143 9.90 1.53 -2.60
C MET A 143 9.20 2.74 -3.22
N ARG A 144 8.47 2.45 -4.29
CA ARG A 144 7.38 3.25 -4.83
C ARG A 144 6.16 2.33 -4.98
N VAL A 145 4.99 2.73 -4.50
CA VAL A 145 3.84 1.83 -4.39
C VAL A 145 2.53 2.48 -4.85
N GLU A 146 1.56 1.63 -5.17
CA GLU A 146 0.16 1.98 -5.43
C GLU A 146 -0.74 0.92 -4.78
N ALA A 147 -1.94 1.34 -4.36
CA ALA A 147 -3.00 0.43 -3.96
C ALA A 147 -4.13 0.52 -4.97
N PHE A 148 -4.80 -0.60 -5.24
CA PHE A 148 -5.92 -0.68 -6.18
C PHE A 148 -7.16 -1.20 -5.47
N GLY A 149 -8.33 -0.72 -5.91
CA GLY A 149 -9.57 -1.03 -5.26
C GLY A 149 -10.71 -0.10 -5.63
N CYS A 150 -11.67 0.03 -4.72
CA CYS A 150 -12.83 0.90 -4.87
C CYS A 150 -13.38 1.30 -3.49
N ASP A 151 -14.35 2.21 -3.47
CA ASP A 151 -15.06 2.55 -2.23
C ASP A 151 -15.80 1.31 -1.71
N GLY A 152 -15.65 1.00 -0.42
CA GLY A 152 -16.33 -0.13 0.19
C GLY A 152 -17.83 0.15 0.28
N GLU A 153 -18.62 -0.43 -0.62
CA GLU A 153 -20.09 -0.39 -0.53
C GLU A 153 -20.57 -1.14 0.72
N LEU A 154 -20.76 -0.41 1.83
CA LEU A 154 -21.62 -0.86 2.94
C LEU A 154 -23.12 -0.67 2.62
N THR A 155 -23.47 -0.18 1.44
CA THR A 155 -24.80 0.31 1.10
C THR A 155 -25.66 -0.65 0.29
N THR A 156 -25.10 -1.62 -0.45
CA THR A 156 -25.93 -2.47 -1.31
C THR A 156 -26.76 -3.48 -0.51
N SER A 157 -26.22 -4.06 0.57
CA SER A 157 -26.91 -5.11 1.33
C SER A 157 -28.05 -4.59 2.20
N ILE A 158 -27.90 -3.42 2.81
CA ILE A 158 -28.97 -2.82 3.65
C ILE A 158 -30.10 -2.26 2.79
N SER A 159 -29.78 -1.70 1.62
CA SER A 159 -30.80 -1.22 0.67
C SER A 159 -31.67 -2.37 0.14
N LEU A 160 -31.07 -3.52 -0.16
CA LEU A 160 -31.77 -4.72 -0.61
C LEU A 160 -32.58 -5.39 0.53
N LEU A 161 -32.06 -5.41 1.75
CA LEU A 161 -32.79 -5.91 2.93
C LEU A 161 -33.98 -5.00 3.31
N LEU A 162 -33.82 -3.67 3.26
CA LEU A 162 -34.91 -2.74 3.54
C LEU A 162 -35.99 -2.75 2.43
N GLN A 163 -35.63 -3.16 1.21
CA GLN A 163 -36.60 -3.40 0.13
C GLN A 163 -37.35 -4.73 0.29
N SER A 164 -36.75 -5.76 0.92
CA SER A 164 -37.43 -7.04 1.16
C SER A 164 -38.33 -7.03 2.41
N ILE A 165 -38.07 -6.12 3.37
CA ILE A 165 -38.88 -5.95 4.59
C ILE A 165 -40.11 -5.06 4.34
N LYS A 166 -40.17 -4.31 3.22
CA LYS A 166 -41.34 -3.51 2.81
C LYS A 166 -42.42 -4.31 2.06
N ARG A 167 -42.52 -5.62 2.27
CA ARG A 167 -43.63 -6.46 1.77
C ARG A 167 -44.50 -6.94 2.91
#